data_AF-A0A3B9H4P4-F1
#
_entry.id   AF-A0A3B9H4P4-F1
#
_cell.length_a   1.000
_cell.length_b   1.000
_cell.length_c   1.000
_cell.angle_alpha   90.00
_cell.angle_beta   90.00
_cell.angle_gamma   90.00
#
_symmetry.space_group_name_H-M   'P 1'
#
loop_
_entity.id
_entity.type
_entity.pdbx_description
1 polymer ?
#
loop_
_entity_poly.entity_id
_entity_poly.type
_entity_poly.pdbx_seq_one_letter_code
_entity_poly.pdbx_strand_id
1 'polypeptide(L)'
;MSKYYLVLILLLAMVSCRKEAPVPPGFELEDWTIDTHAGDATPNYDIVFPNDKVNRFDIVIEPEYWEVLQNNLNEVLGSGGFATETPTYVPSQVYFNGRQWYDVGFRFKGNSSLSSAYNTGKSKFPIRLEFNHFEDENPLIWGQSFYGFQQLSLANSFKDYSLMREKAADDVFREFGIPTAKAAFYRV
;
A
#
# COMPACT_ATOMS: atom_id res chain seq x y z
N MET A 1 -22.01 35.45 -37.41
CA MET A 1 -22.51 34.50 -36.40
C MET A 1 -21.46 33.49 -35.94
N SER A 2 -20.57 32.97 -36.80
CA SER A 2 -19.54 31.96 -36.45
C SER A 2 -18.51 32.38 -35.37
N LYS A 3 -18.05 33.64 -35.33
CA LYS A 3 -17.00 34.07 -34.36
C LYS A 3 -17.45 34.07 -32.89
N TYR A 4 -18.74 34.31 -32.62
CA TYR A 4 -19.26 34.33 -31.26
C TYR A 4 -19.49 32.91 -30.70
N TYR A 5 -19.84 31.94 -31.55
CA TYR A 5 -19.94 30.53 -31.15
C TYR A 5 -18.57 29.94 -30.78
N LEU A 6 -17.51 30.31 -31.50
CA LEU A 6 -16.16 29.83 -31.19
C LEU A 6 -15.67 30.35 -29.83
N VAL A 7 -15.95 31.61 -29.49
CA VAL A 7 -15.63 32.21 -28.19
C VAL A 7 -16.47 31.61 -27.06
N LEU A 8 -17.75 31.31 -27.33
CA LEU A 8 -18.63 30.65 -26.36
C LEU A 8 -18.19 29.21 -26.07
N ILE A 9 -17.77 28.46 -27.09
CA ILE A 9 -17.22 27.09 -26.94
C ILE A 9 -15.89 27.11 -26.17
N LEU A 10 -15.01 28.09 -26.43
CA LEU A 10 -13.75 28.23 -25.68
C LEU A 10 -13.99 28.58 -24.20
N LEU A 11 -14.98 29.43 -23.92
CA LEU A 11 -15.39 29.78 -22.55
C LEU A 11 -16.04 28.60 -21.82
N LEU A 12 -16.87 27.79 -22.50
CA LEU A 12 -17.45 26.57 -21.93
C LEU A 12 -16.38 25.50 -21.64
N ALA A 13 -15.35 25.37 -22.48
CA ALA A 13 -14.23 24.45 -22.25
C ALA A 13 -13.41 24.81 -21.00
N MET A 14 -13.29 26.10 -20.68
CA MET A 14 -12.59 26.58 -19.48
C MET A 14 -13.39 26.35 -18.19
N VAL A 15 -14.71 26.17 -18.27
CA VAL A 15 -15.58 25.87 -17.12
C VAL A 15 -15.76 24.35 -16.95
N SER A 16 -15.74 23.58 -18.04
CA SER A 16 -15.86 22.12 -18.02
C SER A 16 -14.65 21.40 -17.39
N CYS A 17 -13.55 22.11 -17.13
CA CYS A 17 -12.33 21.58 -16.50
C CYS A 17 -12.14 22.11 -15.06
N ARG A 18 -13.21 22.55 -14.38
CA ARG A 18 -13.17 22.62 -12.92
C ARG A 18 -13.44 21.22 -12.38
N LYS A 19 -12.37 20.48 -12.07
CA LYS A 19 -12.42 19.39 -11.08
C LYS A 19 -13.13 20.02 -9.87
N GLU A 20 -14.33 19.53 -9.58
CA GLU A 20 -15.11 19.92 -8.41
C GLU A 20 -14.17 19.89 -7.20
N ALA A 21 -14.28 20.87 -6.30
CA ALA A 21 -13.32 20.99 -5.20
C ALA A 21 -13.22 19.63 -4.50
N PRO A 22 -12.05 18.95 -4.55
CA PRO A 22 -11.94 17.65 -3.93
C PRO A 22 -12.30 17.84 -2.47
N VAL A 23 -13.14 16.95 -1.94
CA VAL A 23 -13.29 16.83 -0.49
C VAL A 23 -11.86 16.78 0.07
N PRO A 24 -11.47 17.67 0.99
CA PRO A 24 -10.08 17.74 1.42
C PRO A 24 -9.66 16.38 1.99
N PRO A 25 -8.40 15.96 1.80
CA PRO A 25 -7.91 14.72 2.41
C PRO A 25 -8.19 14.72 3.91
N GLY A 26 -8.74 13.62 4.42
CA GLY A 26 -9.09 13.49 5.83
C GLY A 26 -10.35 14.24 6.28
N PHE A 27 -11.18 14.75 5.37
CA PHE A 27 -12.44 15.38 5.75
C PHE A 27 -13.30 14.46 6.62
N GLU A 28 -13.69 14.93 7.81
CA GLU A 28 -14.45 14.18 8.83
C GLU A 28 -13.77 12.89 9.35
N LEU A 29 -12.47 12.69 9.09
CA LEU A 29 -11.68 11.61 9.68
C LEU A 29 -10.96 12.11 10.93
N GLU A 30 -11.47 11.77 12.12
CA GLU A 30 -10.96 12.29 13.41
C GLU A 30 -9.51 11.89 13.71
N ASP A 31 -9.02 10.80 13.14
CA ASP A 31 -7.68 10.26 13.36
C ASP A 31 -6.66 10.69 12.29
N TRP A 32 -7.10 11.42 11.27
CA TRP A 32 -6.25 11.95 10.21
C TRP A 32 -5.41 13.12 10.69
N THR A 33 -4.10 13.09 10.45
CA THR A 33 -3.20 14.21 10.70
C THR A 33 -2.18 14.33 9.58
N ILE A 34 -1.58 15.51 9.44
CA ILE A 34 -0.49 15.76 8.49
C ILE A 34 0.64 14.75 8.70
N ASP A 35 1.14 14.58 9.93
CA ASP A 35 2.28 13.70 10.22
C ASP A 35 2.02 12.21 9.97
N THR A 36 0.75 11.79 9.90
CA THR A 36 0.38 10.37 9.87
C THR A 36 -0.18 9.92 8.53
N HIS A 37 -0.96 10.78 7.87
CA HIS A 37 -1.74 10.42 6.69
C HIS A 37 -1.42 11.28 5.47
N ALA A 38 -0.87 12.48 5.60
CA ALA A 38 -0.68 13.32 4.41
C ALA A 38 0.44 12.77 3.50
N GLY A 39 0.28 12.97 2.18
CA GLY A 39 1.24 12.46 1.19
C GLY A 39 2.58 13.18 1.19
N ASP A 40 2.59 14.40 1.71
CA ASP A 40 3.76 15.24 1.93
C ASP A 40 4.28 15.19 3.37
N ALA A 41 3.76 14.26 4.19
CA ALA A 41 4.28 14.00 5.53
C ALA A 41 5.77 13.63 5.45
N THR A 42 6.57 14.16 6.38
CA THR A 42 7.97 13.76 6.49
C THR A 42 8.06 12.29 6.90
N PRO A 43 8.79 11.41 6.17
CA PRO A 43 8.88 9.99 6.51
C PRO A 43 9.38 9.74 7.93
N ASN A 44 8.55 9.15 8.79
CA ASN A 44 8.89 8.86 10.18
C ASN A 44 9.47 7.45 10.33
N TYR A 45 10.77 7.32 10.12
CA TYR A 45 11.46 6.03 10.19
C TYR A 45 11.46 5.40 11.60
N ASP A 46 11.39 6.18 12.68
CA ASP A 46 11.45 5.63 14.04
C ASP A 46 10.12 4.97 14.44
N ILE A 47 9.00 5.47 13.88
CA ILE A 47 7.68 4.85 14.07
C ILE A 47 7.52 3.62 13.16
N VAL A 48 7.89 3.74 11.89
CA VAL A 48 7.65 2.70 10.87
C VAL A 48 8.71 1.60 10.89
N PHE A 49 9.96 1.93 11.23
CA PHE A 49 11.07 0.98 11.26
C PHE A 49 11.82 0.97 12.61
N PRO A 50 11.12 0.73 13.74
CA PRO A 50 11.77 0.68 15.04
C PRO A 50 12.70 -0.52 15.17
N ASN A 51 13.74 -0.38 16.00
CA ASN A 51 14.73 -1.43 16.28
C ASN A 51 14.52 -2.13 17.63
N ASP A 52 13.62 -1.61 18.47
CA ASP A 52 13.45 -2.00 19.87
C ASP A 52 12.08 -2.63 20.17
N LYS A 53 11.19 -2.70 19.17
CA LYS A 53 9.86 -3.30 19.30
C LYS A 53 9.40 -3.96 18.00
N VAL A 54 8.41 -4.84 18.15
CA VAL A 54 7.66 -5.42 17.03
C VAL A 54 6.37 -4.63 16.87
N ASN A 55 6.22 -3.99 15.73
CA ASN A 55 4.99 -3.27 15.40
C ASN A 55 3.84 -4.26 15.11
N ARG A 56 2.59 -3.81 15.24
CA ARG A 56 1.40 -4.59 14.89
C ARG A 56 0.57 -3.85 13.84
N PHE A 57 0.21 -4.53 12.76
CA PHE A 57 -0.94 -4.16 11.94
C PHE A 57 -2.12 -5.05 12.27
N ASP A 58 -3.32 -4.49 12.24
CA ASP A 58 -4.55 -5.25 12.05
C ASP A 58 -5.10 -4.87 10.67
N ILE A 59 -5.26 -5.84 9.78
CA ILE A 59 -5.73 -5.61 8.41
C ILE A 59 -7.08 -6.26 8.25
N VAL A 60 -8.08 -5.48 7.85
CA VAL A 60 -9.44 -5.95 7.61
C VAL A 60 -9.73 -5.85 6.11
N ILE A 61 -10.08 -6.99 5.51
CA ILE A 61 -10.46 -7.10 4.10
C ILE A 61 -11.90 -7.60 4.09
N GLU A 62 -12.77 -6.96 3.33
CA GLU A 62 -14.16 -7.42 3.22
C GLU A 62 -14.23 -8.78 2.52
N PRO A 63 -15.21 -9.64 2.86
CA PRO A 63 -15.28 -10.99 2.31
C PRO A 63 -15.29 -11.04 0.77
N GLU A 64 -15.96 -10.10 0.11
CA GLU A 64 -16.01 -10.01 -1.35
C GLU A 64 -14.63 -9.73 -1.97
N TYR A 65 -13.88 -8.79 -1.39
CA TYR A 65 -12.52 -8.49 -1.82
C TYR A 65 -11.53 -9.61 -1.49
N TRP A 66 -11.77 -10.34 -0.39
CA TRP A 66 -10.99 -11.52 -0.08
C TRP A 66 -11.19 -12.63 -1.13
N GLU A 67 -12.43 -12.85 -1.58
CA GLU A 67 -12.73 -13.79 -2.65
C GLU A 67 -12.03 -13.40 -3.96
N VAL A 68 -12.06 -12.11 -4.32
CA VAL A 68 -11.33 -11.58 -5.48
C VAL A 68 -9.83 -11.88 -5.39
N LEU A 69 -9.20 -11.66 -4.22
CA LEU A 69 -7.79 -11.98 -4.01
C LEU A 69 -7.48 -13.46 -4.18
N GLN A 70 -8.31 -14.35 -3.63
CA GLN A 70 -8.09 -15.80 -3.74
C GLN A 70 -8.25 -16.28 -5.18
N ASN A 71 -9.27 -15.79 -5.89
CA ASN A 71 -9.50 -16.14 -7.29
C ASN A 71 -8.36 -15.66 -8.18
N ASN A 72 -7.90 -14.42 -8.00
CA ASN A 72 -6.75 -13.90 -8.74
C ASN A 72 -5.46 -14.66 -8.42
N LEU A 73 -5.23 -15.05 -7.16
CA LEU A 73 -4.07 -15.87 -6.80
C LEU A 73 -4.09 -17.23 -7.52
N ASN A 74 -5.26 -17.88 -7.57
CA ASN A 74 -5.45 -19.14 -8.29
C ASN A 74 -5.29 -18.98 -9.81
N GLU A 75 -5.74 -17.87 -10.38
CA GLU A 75 -5.56 -17.58 -11.80
C GLU A 75 -4.07 -17.41 -12.15
N VAL A 76 -3.35 -16.64 -11.34
CA VAL A 76 -1.94 -16.28 -11.59
C VAL A 76 -0.98 -17.43 -11.30
N LEU A 77 -1.34 -18.38 -10.42
CA LEU A 77 -0.44 -19.47 -9.98
C LEU A 77 -0.98 -20.89 -10.17
N GLY A 78 -2.28 -21.06 -10.44
CA GLY A 78 -2.95 -22.36 -10.45
C GLY A 78 -2.52 -23.28 -11.60
N SER A 79 -1.95 -22.74 -12.66
CA SER A 79 -1.34 -23.50 -13.76
C SER A 79 0.03 -24.10 -13.41
N GLY A 80 0.58 -23.77 -12.23
CA GLY A 80 1.88 -24.20 -11.76
C GLY A 80 3.02 -23.31 -12.27
N GLY A 81 4.02 -23.09 -11.42
CA GLY A 81 5.20 -22.27 -11.74
C GLY A 81 5.18 -20.87 -11.11
N PHE A 82 5.70 -19.90 -11.85
CA PHE A 82 5.86 -18.51 -11.41
C PHE A 82 4.63 -17.68 -11.78
N ALA A 83 4.35 -16.65 -10.99
CA ALA A 83 3.29 -15.69 -11.30
C ALA A 83 3.53 -15.09 -12.69
N THR A 84 2.58 -15.25 -13.60
CA THR A 84 2.65 -14.68 -14.96
C THR A 84 2.35 -13.19 -14.97
N GLU A 85 1.56 -12.73 -13.99
CA GLU A 85 1.12 -11.35 -13.83
C GLU A 85 1.27 -10.90 -12.37
N THR A 86 1.20 -9.59 -12.15
CA THR A 86 1.21 -9.04 -10.79
C THR A 86 -0.16 -9.25 -10.16
N PRO A 87 -0.26 -9.83 -8.95
CA PRO A 87 -1.55 -9.96 -8.28
C PRO A 87 -2.25 -8.61 -8.11
N THR A 88 -3.57 -8.61 -8.26
CA THR A 88 -4.37 -7.38 -8.20
C THR A 88 -4.43 -6.81 -6.79
N TYR A 89 -4.65 -5.49 -6.72
CA TYR A 89 -5.00 -4.81 -5.47
C TYR A 89 -6.49 -4.94 -5.18
N VAL A 90 -6.81 -4.99 -3.90
CA VAL A 90 -8.17 -4.82 -3.37
C VAL A 90 -8.13 -3.86 -2.17
N PRO A 91 -9.23 -3.14 -1.87
CA PRO A 91 -9.25 -2.23 -0.73
C PRO A 91 -9.23 -2.99 0.60
N SER A 92 -8.63 -2.37 1.60
CA SER A 92 -8.51 -2.90 2.96
C SER A 92 -8.46 -1.76 3.98
N GLN A 93 -8.87 -2.05 5.22
CA GLN A 93 -8.70 -1.13 6.33
C GLN A 93 -7.46 -1.56 7.13
N VAL A 94 -6.52 -0.65 7.35
CA VAL A 94 -5.29 -0.94 8.11
C VAL A 94 -5.30 -0.17 9.41
N TYR A 95 -5.19 -0.88 10.53
CA TYR A 95 -5.12 -0.27 11.86
C TYR A 95 -3.70 -0.35 12.42
N PHE A 96 -3.23 0.77 12.96
CA PHE A 96 -1.92 0.87 13.60
C PHE A 96 -1.94 1.89 14.73
N ASN A 97 -1.55 1.46 15.94
CA ASN A 97 -1.48 2.31 17.14
C ASN A 97 -2.76 3.13 17.41
N GLY A 98 -3.94 2.53 17.20
CA GLY A 98 -5.23 3.16 17.44
C GLY A 98 -5.71 4.13 16.36
N ARG A 99 -5.03 4.18 15.20
CA ARG A 99 -5.43 4.92 14.01
C ARG A 99 -5.78 3.97 12.88
N GLN A 100 -6.64 4.42 11.96
CA GLN A 100 -7.08 3.71 10.79
C GLN A 100 -6.57 4.41 9.53
N TRP A 101 -6.03 3.61 8.61
CA TRP A 101 -5.82 4.00 7.23
C TRP A 101 -6.91 3.38 6.39
N TYR A 102 -7.60 4.22 5.63
CA TYR A 102 -8.80 3.86 4.90
C TYR A 102 -8.45 3.41 3.49
N ASP A 103 -9.17 2.43 2.96
CA ASP A 103 -9.07 1.93 1.58
C ASP A 103 -7.62 1.76 1.09
N VAL A 104 -6.78 1.17 1.94
CA VAL A 104 -5.41 0.84 1.61
C VAL A 104 -5.40 -0.29 0.59
N GLY A 105 -4.68 -0.11 -0.51
CA GLY A 105 -4.43 -1.14 -1.50
C GLY A 105 -3.68 -2.31 -0.88
N PHE A 106 -4.35 -3.45 -0.75
CA PHE A 106 -3.75 -4.72 -0.35
C PHE A 106 -3.56 -5.64 -1.55
N ARG A 107 -2.38 -6.25 -1.66
CA ARG A 107 -2.17 -7.38 -2.59
C ARG A 107 -1.11 -8.35 -2.13
N PHE A 108 -1.13 -9.55 -2.71
CA PHE A 108 0.01 -10.44 -2.67
C PHE A 108 1.16 -9.94 -3.57
N LYS A 109 2.40 -10.27 -3.20
CA LYS A 109 3.59 -9.82 -3.95
C LYS A 109 4.63 -10.92 -4.11
N GLY A 110 5.63 -10.65 -4.93
CA GLY A 110 6.81 -11.50 -5.06
C GLY A 110 6.59 -12.69 -6.00
N ASN A 111 7.67 -13.15 -6.61
CA ASN A 111 7.60 -14.23 -7.58
C ASN A 111 7.83 -15.58 -6.88
N SER A 112 9.08 -15.96 -6.63
CA SER A 112 9.40 -17.25 -5.99
C SER A 112 8.85 -17.39 -4.57
N SER A 113 8.80 -16.32 -3.77
CA SER A 113 8.27 -16.37 -2.41
C SER A 113 6.77 -16.63 -2.35
N LEU A 114 6.03 -16.12 -3.34
CA LEU A 114 4.59 -16.31 -3.45
C LEU A 114 4.28 -17.70 -4.01
N SER A 115 4.86 -18.03 -5.18
CA SER A 115 4.70 -19.35 -5.80
C SER A 115 5.11 -20.48 -4.87
N SER A 116 6.21 -20.33 -4.12
CA SER A 116 6.63 -21.36 -3.17
C SER A 116 5.65 -21.51 -2.01
N ALA A 117 5.11 -20.43 -1.46
CA ALA A 117 4.12 -20.52 -0.39
C ALA A 117 2.85 -21.20 -0.91
N TYR A 118 2.38 -20.81 -2.09
CA TYR A 118 1.16 -21.32 -2.71
C TYR A 118 1.27 -22.82 -3.00
N ASN A 119 2.34 -23.23 -3.71
CA ASN A 119 2.56 -24.62 -4.10
C ASN A 119 2.87 -25.56 -2.93
N THR A 120 3.24 -25.02 -1.75
CA THR A 120 3.49 -25.82 -0.54
C THR A 120 2.31 -25.80 0.43
N GLY A 121 1.17 -25.23 0.03
CA GLY A 121 -0.01 -25.13 0.88
C GLY A 121 0.19 -24.24 2.12
N LYS A 122 1.18 -23.34 2.09
CA LYS A 122 1.41 -22.38 3.17
C LYS A 122 0.53 -21.16 2.96
N SER A 123 -0.07 -20.67 4.05
CA SER A 123 -0.93 -19.49 4.01
C SER A 123 -0.21 -18.18 4.33
N LYS A 124 1.09 -18.21 4.68
CA LYS A 124 1.88 -17.00 4.96
C LYS A 124 2.43 -16.42 3.66
N PHE A 125 1.60 -15.65 2.96
CA PHE A 125 2.01 -14.95 1.74
C PHE A 125 2.68 -13.61 2.06
N PRO A 126 3.67 -13.19 1.26
CA PRO A 126 4.19 -11.83 1.34
C PRO A 126 3.18 -10.86 0.73
N ILE A 127 3.00 -9.69 1.35
CA ILE A 127 1.97 -8.71 0.97
C ILE A 127 2.59 -7.34 0.68
N ARG A 128 1.91 -6.54 -0.14
CA ARG A 128 2.22 -5.12 -0.36
C ARG A 128 1.01 -4.29 0.05
N LEU A 129 1.28 -3.20 0.76
CA LEU A 129 0.32 -2.17 1.11
C LEU A 129 0.65 -0.90 0.33
N GLU A 130 -0.35 -0.28 -0.27
CA GLU A 130 -0.25 1.00 -0.97
C GLU A 130 -1.36 1.92 -0.47
N PHE A 131 -0.98 2.93 0.32
CA PHE A 131 -1.89 3.69 1.17
C PHE A 131 -2.78 4.67 0.41
N ASN A 132 -2.40 5.04 -0.82
CA ASN A 132 -3.18 5.90 -1.70
C ASN A 132 -3.64 5.19 -2.98
N HIS A 133 -3.66 3.85 -2.99
CA HIS A 133 -3.97 3.10 -4.22
C HIS A 133 -5.34 3.46 -4.81
N PHE A 134 -6.34 3.66 -3.94
CA PHE A 134 -7.72 3.95 -4.31
C PHE A 134 -8.10 5.42 -4.15
N GLU A 135 -7.12 6.34 -4.26
CA GLU A 135 -7.37 7.78 -4.05
C GLU A 135 -8.22 8.43 -5.14
N ASP A 136 -8.26 7.83 -6.33
CA ASP A 136 -9.12 8.27 -7.43
C ASP A 136 -10.58 7.86 -7.18
N GLU A 137 -10.82 6.70 -6.58
CA GLU A 137 -12.15 6.20 -6.20
C GLU A 137 -12.65 6.80 -4.88
N ASN A 138 -11.76 6.99 -3.91
CA ASN A 138 -12.05 7.62 -2.62
C ASN A 138 -11.19 8.88 -2.40
N PRO A 139 -11.71 10.07 -2.77
CA PRO A 139 -10.99 11.33 -2.60
C PRO A 139 -10.63 11.69 -1.14
N LEU A 140 -11.26 11.06 -0.13
CA LEU A 140 -10.93 11.29 1.29
C LEU A 140 -9.51 10.85 1.64
N ILE A 141 -8.98 9.88 0.90
CA ILE A 141 -7.62 9.35 1.07
C ILE A 141 -6.65 9.93 0.05
N TRP A 142 -6.97 11.08 -0.56
CA TRP A 142 -6.09 11.72 -1.54
C TRP A 142 -4.71 12.02 -0.96
N GLY A 143 -3.68 11.42 -1.56
CA GLY A 143 -2.31 11.46 -1.12
C GLY A 143 -2.05 10.65 0.16
N GLN A 144 -2.94 9.76 0.60
CA GLN A 144 -2.78 9.08 1.88
C GLN A 144 -1.45 8.31 1.98
N SER A 145 -0.68 8.58 3.04
CA SER A 145 0.57 7.89 3.35
C SER A 145 0.49 7.23 4.73
N PHE A 146 1.40 6.32 5.01
CA PHE A 146 1.63 5.79 6.35
C PHE A 146 2.86 6.46 6.94
N TYR A 147 2.65 7.52 7.74
CA TYR A 147 3.73 8.31 8.33
C TYR A 147 4.79 8.75 7.30
N GLY A 148 4.34 9.22 6.13
CA GLY A 148 5.20 9.66 5.02
C GLY A 148 5.65 8.54 4.07
N PHE A 149 5.19 7.30 4.24
CA PHE A 149 5.45 6.20 3.31
C PHE A 149 4.19 5.84 2.52
N GLN A 150 4.20 6.04 1.20
CA GLN A 150 3.07 5.68 0.34
C GLN A 150 2.88 4.16 0.20
N GLN A 151 3.97 3.39 0.34
CA GLN A 151 3.94 1.94 0.15
C GLN A 151 4.80 1.23 1.19
N LEU A 152 4.35 0.06 1.62
CA LEU A 152 5.13 -0.88 2.43
C LEU A 152 5.14 -2.27 1.79
N SER A 153 6.28 -2.94 1.90
CA SER A 153 6.48 -4.31 1.44
C SER A 153 6.70 -5.21 2.65
N LEU A 154 5.78 -6.14 2.90
CA LEU A 154 5.90 -7.09 4.01
C LEU A 154 6.35 -8.44 3.47
N ALA A 155 7.62 -8.76 3.70
CA ALA A 155 8.20 -10.06 3.36
C ALA A 155 7.73 -11.15 4.35
N ASN A 156 7.53 -12.37 3.84
CA ASN A 156 7.18 -13.52 4.68
C ASN A 156 8.42 -14.27 5.20
N SER A 157 9.62 -13.91 4.72
CA SER A 157 10.91 -14.53 5.01
C SER A 157 10.89 -16.06 4.90
N PHE A 158 10.17 -16.60 3.90
CA PHE A 158 9.80 -18.02 3.85
C PHE A 158 10.96 -19.04 3.81
N LYS A 159 12.17 -18.63 3.40
CA LYS A 159 13.40 -19.45 3.37
C LYS A 159 14.32 -19.20 4.55
N ASP A 160 13.97 -18.25 5.43
CA ASP A 160 14.79 -17.82 6.53
C ASP A 160 14.13 -18.18 7.87
N TYR A 161 14.56 -19.28 8.48
CA TYR A 161 14.07 -19.71 9.78
C TYR A 161 14.32 -18.71 10.92
N SER A 162 15.31 -17.83 10.81
CA SER A 162 15.51 -16.79 11.82
C SER A 162 14.64 -15.56 11.58
N LEU A 163 14.12 -15.40 10.35
CA LEU A 163 13.41 -14.21 9.87
C LEU A 163 14.27 -12.92 9.87
N MET A 164 15.55 -12.99 10.24
CA MET A 164 16.40 -11.83 10.54
C MET A 164 17.41 -11.49 9.45
N ARG A 165 17.68 -12.38 8.49
CA ARG A 165 18.84 -12.24 7.58
C ARG A 165 18.74 -10.99 6.71
N GLU A 166 17.56 -10.69 6.17
CA GLU A 166 17.34 -9.51 5.34
C GLU A 166 17.62 -8.22 6.11
N LYS A 167 16.97 -8.06 7.27
CA LYS A 167 17.19 -6.90 8.14
C LYS A 167 18.66 -6.77 8.58
N ALA A 168 19.27 -7.85 9.04
CA ALA A 168 20.65 -7.81 9.54
C ALA A 168 21.66 -7.44 8.44
N ALA A 169 21.47 -7.97 7.23
CA ALA A 169 22.32 -7.60 6.09
C ALA A 169 22.15 -6.11 5.74
N ASP A 170 20.91 -5.62 5.70
CA ASP A 170 20.63 -4.21 5.42
C ASP A 170 21.19 -3.27 6.50
N ASP A 171 21.12 -3.66 7.78
CA ASP A 171 21.71 -2.92 8.90
C ASP A 171 23.24 -2.82 8.75
N VAL A 172 23.90 -3.94 8.46
CA VAL A 172 25.36 -3.96 8.22
C VAL A 172 25.73 -3.08 7.03
N PHE A 173 25.01 -3.18 5.90
CA PHE A 173 25.29 -2.34 4.73
C PHE A 173 25.18 -0.84 5.04
N ARG A 174 24.19 -0.42 5.83
CA ARG A 174 24.09 0.97 6.29
C ARG A 174 25.24 1.39 7.18
N GLU A 175 25.73 0.51 8.05
CA GLU A 175 26.89 0.77 8.91
C GLU A 175 28.15 1.06 8.06
N PHE A 176 28.27 0.42 6.90
CA PHE A 176 29.32 0.69 5.91
C PHE A 176 29.02 1.87 4.98
N GLY A 177 27.96 2.65 5.23
CA GLY A 177 27.59 3.80 4.42
C GLY A 177 26.93 3.48 3.08
N ILE A 178 26.49 2.23 2.87
CA ILE A 178 25.79 1.81 1.66
C ILE A 178 24.28 2.09 1.86
N PRO A 179 23.65 2.90 1.00
CA PRO A 179 22.21 3.14 1.08
C PRO A 179 21.42 1.84 0.83
N THR A 180 20.66 1.40 1.82
CA THR A 180 19.78 0.22 1.75
C THR A 180 18.46 0.50 2.48
N ALA A 181 17.43 -0.30 2.17
CA ALA A 181 16.11 -0.13 2.75
C ALA A 181 16.11 -0.41 4.26
N LYS A 182 15.45 0.43 5.07
CA LYS A 182 15.19 0.11 6.47
C LYS A 182 14.14 -0.99 6.56
N ALA A 183 14.31 -1.88 7.52
CA ALA A 183 13.39 -2.99 7.79
C ALA A 183 13.16 -3.11 9.30
N ALA A 184 11.94 -3.49 9.67
CA ALA A 184 11.52 -3.79 11.03
C ALA A 184 10.54 -4.95 11.05
N PHE A 185 10.36 -5.54 12.22
CA PHE A 185 9.46 -6.66 12.42
C PHE A 185 8.02 -6.19 12.67
N TYR A 186 7.09 -6.83 11.97
CA TYR A 186 5.67 -6.62 12.12
C TYR A 186 4.96 -7.93 12.43
N ARG A 187 4.04 -7.87 13.39
CA ARG A 187 2.95 -8.84 13.52
C ARG A 187 1.76 -8.32 12.72
N VAL A 188 1.15 -9.20 11.94
CA VAL A 188 -0.04 -8.95 11.12
C VAL A 188 -1.05 -10.04 11.44
#